data_AF-A0A510XBV3-F1
#
_entry.id   AF-A0A510XBV3-F1
#
_cell.length_a   1.000
_cell.length_b   1.000
_cell.length_c   1.000
_cell.angle_alpha   90.00
_cell.angle_beta   90.00
_cell.angle_gamma   90.00
#
_symmetry.space_group_name_H-M   'P 1'
#
loop_
_entity.id
_entity.type
_entity.pdbx_description
1 polymer ?
#
loop_
_entity_poly.entity_id
_entity_poly.type
_entity_poly.pdbx_seq_one_letter_code
_entity_poly.pdbx_strand_id
1 'polypeptide(L)' 'MTRKKKTRSLADRVTIRTGRRKDYKKWRHENPDEVGSSQRFQQKKADQRKRQAERKQARQEQAPRIEIHPKRADKDDE' A
#
# COMPACT_ATOMS: atom_id res chain seq x y z
N MET A 1 -15.44 25.54 -14.03
CA MET A 1 -14.41 24.82 -13.22
C MET A 1 -14.07 23.48 -13.88
N THR A 2 -12.84 23.25 -14.32
CA THR A 2 -12.42 21.96 -14.92
C THR A 2 -12.20 20.88 -13.83
N ARG A 3 -12.30 19.59 -14.19
CA ARG A 3 -12.04 18.47 -13.27
C ARG A 3 -10.68 18.60 -12.59
N LYS A 4 -9.66 19.02 -13.36
CA LYS A 4 -8.32 19.34 -12.85
C LYS A 4 -8.36 20.39 -11.73
N LYS A 5 -9.17 21.45 -11.85
CA LYS A 5 -9.35 22.48 -10.80
C LYS A 5 -10.10 21.96 -9.57
N LYS A 6 -11.03 21.01 -9.73
CA LYS A 6 -11.81 20.40 -8.63
C LYS A 6 -11.01 19.35 -7.84
N THR A 7 -10.09 18.66 -8.49
CA THR A 7 -9.29 17.56 -7.91
C THR A 7 -7.81 17.90 -7.89
N ARG A 8 -7.45 19.13 -7.52
CA ARG A 8 -6.04 19.56 -7.49
C ARG A 8 -5.31 18.85 -6.37
N SER A 9 -4.14 18.33 -6.70
CA SER A 9 -3.23 17.81 -5.68
C SER A 9 -2.81 18.92 -4.72
N LEU A 10 -2.36 18.55 -3.51
CA LEU A 10 -1.80 19.47 -2.52
C LEU A 10 -0.67 20.33 -3.13
N ALA A 11 0.24 19.71 -3.89
CA ALA A 11 1.32 20.39 -4.59
C ALA A 11 0.84 21.51 -5.51
N ASP A 12 -0.23 21.24 -6.26
CA ASP A 12 -0.83 22.20 -7.19
C ASP A 12 -1.47 23.38 -6.43
N ARG A 13 -2.18 23.09 -5.33
CA ARG A 13 -2.78 24.12 -4.46
C ARG A 13 -1.72 25.02 -3.85
N VAL A 14 -0.62 24.46 -3.34
CA VAL A 14 0.51 25.22 -2.78
C VAL A 14 1.20 26.04 -3.86
N THR A 15 1.41 25.47 -5.05
CA THR A 15 2.03 26.18 -6.18
C THR A 15 1.18 27.37 -6.65
N ILE A 16 -0.15 27.28 -6.67
CA ILE A 16 -0.99 28.45 -7.00
C ILE A 16 -1.00 29.50 -5.89
N ARG A 17 -0.92 29.09 -4.62
CA ARG A 17 -0.90 30.04 -3.51
C ARG A 17 0.41 30.85 -3.44
N THR A 18 1.53 30.19 -3.71
CA THR A 18 2.88 30.75 -3.55
C THR A 18 3.52 31.19 -4.87
N GLY A 19 3.00 30.74 -6.00
CA GLY A 19 3.58 30.95 -7.33
C GLY A 19 4.85 30.13 -7.59
N ARG A 20 5.33 29.33 -6.63
CA ARG A 20 6.61 28.60 -6.72
C ARG A 20 6.41 27.11 -6.49
N ARG A 21 6.86 26.31 -7.47
CA ARG A 21 6.74 24.83 -7.40
C ARG A 21 7.59 24.21 -6.27
N LYS A 22 8.72 24.85 -5.92
CA LYS A 22 9.63 24.36 -4.87
C LYS A 22 9.06 24.54 -3.46
N ASP A 23 8.10 25.43 -3.29
CA ASP A 23 7.53 25.76 -1.98
C ASP A 23 6.69 24.61 -1.41
N TYR A 24 6.21 23.69 -2.26
CA TYR A 24 5.56 22.47 -1.78
C TYR A 24 6.46 21.63 -0.88
N LYS A 25 7.78 21.57 -1.15
CA LYS A 25 8.69 20.79 -0.29
C LYS A 25 8.80 21.44 1.09
N LYS A 26 9.03 22.75 1.14
CA LYS A 26 9.10 23.53 2.40
C LYS A 26 7.79 23.45 3.18
N TRP A 27 6.67 23.71 2.50
CA TRP A 27 5.33 23.64 3.09
C TRP A 27 5.00 22.25 3.67
N ARG A 28 5.45 21.16 3.03
CA ARG A 28 5.30 19.79 3.58
C ARG A 28 6.11 19.56 4.85
N HIS A 29 7.28 20.18 4.99
CA HIS A 29 8.09 20.10 6.20
C HIS A 29 7.47 20.94 7.33
N GLU A 30 6.82 22.05 6.99
CA GLU A 30 6.12 22.92 7.94
C GLU A 30 4.74 22.38 8.36
N ASN A 31 4.08 21.59 7.50
CA ASN A 31 2.74 21.06 7.73
C ASN A 31 2.72 19.53 7.54
N PRO A 32 3.45 18.75 8.35
CA PRO A 32 3.57 17.30 8.18
C PRO A 32 2.23 16.57 8.28
N ASP A 33 1.32 17.05 9.13
CA ASP A 33 0.01 16.42 9.37
C ASP A 33 -0.94 16.51 8.17
N GLU A 34 -0.80 17.55 7.34
CA GLU A 34 -1.64 17.75 6.15
C GLU A 34 -1.22 16.89 4.94
N VAL A 35 -0.07 16.22 5.01
CA VAL A 35 0.46 15.38 3.92
C VAL A 35 -0.11 13.95 3.96
N GLY A 36 -0.92 13.64 4.97
CA GLY A 36 -1.54 12.34 5.13
C GLY A 36 -2.55 11.98 4.03
N SER A 37 -2.62 10.70 3.69
CA SER A 37 -3.76 10.19 2.91
C SER A 37 -5.05 10.27 3.73
N SER A 38 -6.17 10.60 3.09
CA SER A 38 -7.46 10.74 3.79
C SER A 38 -7.87 9.44 4.50
N GLN A 39 -8.61 9.57 5.61
CA GLN A 39 -9.09 8.44 6.40
C GLN A 39 -9.85 7.40 5.56
N ARG A 40 -10.70 7.86 4.62
CA ARG A 40 -11.40 6.99 3.66
C ARG A 40 -10.45 6.15 2.81
N PHE A 41 -9.34 6.74 2.35
CA PHE A 41 -8.35 6.00 1.57
C PHE A 41 -7.64 4.94 2.43
N GLN A 42 -7.33 5.27 3.68
CA GLN A 42 -6.72 4.34 4.63
C GLN A 42 -7.64 3.15 4.91
N GLN A 43 -8.92 3.41 5.21
CA GLN A 43 -9.94 2.37 5.43
C GLN A 43 -10.09 1.46 4.19
N LYS A 44 -10.24 2.05 3.00
CA LYS A 44 -10.30 1.28 1.74
C LYS A 44 -9.10 0.34 1.58
N LYS A 45 -7.90 0.80 1.94
CA LYS A 45 -6.67 -0.01 1.86
C LYS A 45 -6.61 -1.09 2.93
N ALA A 46 -7.09 -0.83 4.14
CA ALA A 46 -7.24 -1.85 5.18
C ALA A 46 -8.16 -2.99 4.70
N ASP A 47 -9.34 -2.66 4.17
CA ASP A 47 -10.27 -3.66 3.63
C ASP A 47 -9.67 -4.45 2.47
N GLN A 48 -8.93 -3.77 1.58
CA GLN A 48 -8.25 -4.43 0.47
C GLN A 48 -7.23 -5.46 0.96
N ARG A 49 -6.42 -5.13 1.96
CA ARG A 49 -5.45 -6.06 2.55
C ARG A 49 -6.14 -7.23 3.24
N LYS A 50 -7.24 -6.98 3.96
CA LYS A 50 -8.04 -8.03 4.60
C LYS A 50 -8.54 -9.06 3.58
N ARG A 51 -9.18 -8.60 2.51
CA ARG A 51 -9.65 -9.49 1.42
C ARG A 51 -8.50 -10.23 0.72
N GLN A 52 -7.33 -9.60 0.59
CA GLN A 52 -6.16 -10.27 0.04
C GLN A 52 -5.62 -11.35 0.97
N ALA A 53 -5.62 -11.11 2.29
CA ALA A 53 -5.22 -12.10 3.28
C ALA A 53 -6.15 -13.31 3.27
N GLU A 54 -7.47 -13.08 3.25
CA GLU A 54 -8.48 -14.14 3.13
C GLU A 54 -8.26 -14.99 1.86
N ARG A 55 -8.05 -14.35 0.70
CA ARG A 55 -7.76 -15.06 -0.56
C ARG A 55 -6.44 -15.84 -0.52
N LYS A 56 -5.42 -15.30 0.17
CA LYS A 56 -4.13 -15.98 0.33
C LYS A 56 -4.28 -17.21 1.21
N GLN A 57 -5.02 -17.13 2.30
CA GLN A 57 -5.30 -18.25 3.19
C GLN A 57 -6.08 -19.35 2.46
N ALA A 58 -7.16 -19.01 1.77
CA ALA A 58 -7.93 -19.98 0.98
C ALA A 58 -7.06 -20.72 -0.06
N ARG A 59 -6.10 -20.00 -0.69
CA ARG A 59 -5.13 -20.63 -1.60
C ARG A 59 -4.18 -21.58 -0.88
N GLN A 60 -3.73 -21.22 0.33
CA GLN A 60 -2.84 -22.07 1.11
C GLN A 60 -3.54 -23.33 1.61
N GLU A 61 -4.82 -23.23 2.00
CA GLU A 61 -5.64 -24.37 2.41
C GLU A 61 -5.90 -25.36 1.27
N GLN A 62 -6.09 -24.85 0.05
CA GLN A 62 -6.29 -25.68 -1.15
C GLN A 62 -4.97 -26.21 -1.75
N ALA A 63 -3.82 -25.63 -1.37
CA ALA A 63 -2.56 -26.01 -1.96
C ALA A 63 -2.12 -27.40 -1.44
N PRO A 64 -1.63 -28.29 -2.32
CA PRO A 64 -1.08 -29.56 -1.88
C PRO A 64 0.14 -29.33 -0.98
N ARG A 65 0.21 -30.08 0.13
CA ARG A 65 1.34 -30.03 1.05
C ARG A 65 2.52 -30.75 0.40
N ILE A 66 3.51 -29.99 -0.05
CA ILE A 66 4.77 -30.52 -0.57
C ILE A 66 5.74 -30.61 0.60
N GLU A 67 6.34 -31.79 0.80
CA GLU A 67 7.41 -31.97 1.76
C GLU A 67 8.68 -31.27 1.24
N ILE A 68 9.11 -30.22 1.95
CA ILE A 68 10.28 -29.41 1.55
C ILE A 68 11.57 -30.22 1.73
N HIS A 69 11.57 -31.20 2.63
CA HIS A 69 12.67 -32.13 2.83
C HIS A 69 12.11 -33.55 2.89
N PRO A 70 12.14 -34.31 1.78
CA PRO A 70 11.90 -35.74 1.88
C PRO A 70 12.97 -36.33 2.80
N LYS A 71 12.56 -37.08 3.83
CA LYS A 71 13.51 -37.93 4.56
C LYS A 71 14.15 -38.82 3.50
N ARG A 72 15.48 -38.76 3.37
CA ARG A 72 16.21 -39.79 2.64
C ARG A 72 15.76 -41.12 3.24
N ALA A 73 15.28 -42.03 2.39
CA ALA A 73 15.21 -43.42 2.78
C ALA A 73 16.66 -43.83 3.02
N ASP A 74 17.08 -43.73 4.28
CA ASP A 74 18.31 -44.37 4.72
C ASP A 74 18.10 -45.85 4.40
N LYS A 75 18.82 -46.30 3.38
CA LYS A 75 19.16 -47.70 3.23
C LYS A 75 20.01 -48.04 4.43
N ASP A 76 19.37 -48.34 5.55
CA ASP A 76 20.02 -49.06 6.62
C ASP A 76 20.02 -50.53 6.20
N ASP A 77 21.20 -50.99 5.81
CA ASP A 77 21.56 -52.38 5.59
C ASP A 77 21.28 -53.21 6.86
N GLU A 78 20.29 -54.11 6.81
CA GLU A 78 20.32 -55.48 7.39
C GLU A 78 19.10 -56.32 6.96
#